data_AF-W2VZP6-F1
#
_entry.id   AF-W2VZP6-F1
#
_cell.length_a   1.000
_cell.length_b   1.000
_cell.length_c   1.000
_cell.angle_alpha   90.00
_cell.angle_beta   90.00
_cell.angle_gamma   90.00
#
_symmetry.space_group_name_H-M   'P 1'
#
loop_
_entity.id
_entity.type
_entity.pdbx_description
1 polymer ?
#
loop_
_entity_poly.entity_id
_entity_poly.type
_entity_poly.pdbx_seq_one_letter_code
_entity_poly.pdbx_strand_id
1 'polypeptide(L)'
;MYKARFPKEHLGDTWRGSQRNIWAIHGAVPKGTFGRYMARKRFEEIVRFLHFSDNSHADAVKFKTWKIKPVADTINATFKLEMTVGQRIPFDEGMIPMRSKYNPMRQYLRGKPHPWGTKCFLTCDADSGYCYRAEIYQGKLNSDSADLNQGPNAVIRNVEEVLEGLPRKSLIITDRFYSSVLLSSILLQRGVYHVGTIQTNRRGYYKDTQYKQAKRPKTMARGVYRIAQSKTEPNLIAVSWMDNRPVHFIATGRSTRPTTLSRRAGAEVIDVPALHLVKDYQDGVGGADIHHQLRLQRYSIQGAMKRKKYYHTIFLGFVDMALINTYIIYRRVQGNLAPGIAPPTHAEFQHLIQTALFNIGPADFAGDLSAEALANTPVSRSSAPRYTLPAQHTTKQMSRRQYGCKVYSLLRPGKNPWENTFYCVECSEVRMQSVDDDSAIGRGEVYLCQKVRQHDSSGPTNSATCSQIWHDLWRGGVNIPPGLKAIRLRAPSIADAQLPDGGLEGDSCCEDGSSVASSSK
;
A
#
# COMPACT_ATOMS: atom_id res chain seq x y z
N MET A 1 -10.98 10.44 14.33
CA MET A 1 -11.94 10.08 13.26
C MET A 1 -11.65 10.95 12.05
N TYR A 2 -10.63 10.61 11.27
CA TYR A 2 -10.25 11.36 10.07
C TYR A 2 -11.07 10.83 8.89
N LYS A 3 -12.01 11.63 8.42
CA LYS A 3 -12.49 11.57 7.03
C LYS A 3 -11.61 12.51 6.23
N ALA A 4 -10.55 12.00 5.61
CA ALA A 4 -9.98 12.68 4.46
C ALA A 4 -11.02 12.58 3.34
N ARG A 5 -11.67 13.71 2.99
CA ARG A 5 -12.45 13.82 1.76
C ARG A 5 -11.44 13.92 0.62
N PHE A 6 -11.31 12.85 -0.15
CA PHE A 6 -10.76 12.95 -1.50
C PHE A 6 -11.91 13.13 -2.50
N PRO A 7 -11.68 13.84 -3.62
CA PRO A 7 -12.72 14.09 -4.63
C PRO A 7 -13.27 12.76 -5.16
N LYS A 8 -14.61 12.67 -5.25
CA LYS A 8 -15.29 11.60 -5.95
C LYS A 8 -15.07 11.77 -7.45
N GLU A 9 -13.97 11.24 -7.98
CA GLU A 9 -13.92 10.96 -9.41
C GLU A 9 -14.72 9.69 -9.69
N HIS A 10 -15.53 9.75 -10.74
CA HIS A 10 -16.65 8.86 -11.04
C HIS A 10 -16.28 7.36 -11.07
N LEU A 11 -16.66 6.64 -10.01
CA LEU A 11 -16.79 5.18 -9.95
C LEU A 11 -18.19 4.73 -10.40
N GLY A 12 -18.67 5.31 -11.51
CA GLY A 12 -19.88 4.87 -12.21
C GLY A 12 -19.49 3.98 -13.39
N ASP A 13 -20.17 2.84 -13.50
CA ASP A 13 -20.21 1.97 -14.69
C ASP A 13 -19.00 1.09 -15.03
N THR A 14 -18.77 0.06 -14.22
CA THR A 14 -18.16 -1.20 -14.70
C THR A 14 -18.82 -2.45 -14.11
N TRP A 15 -20.15 -2.55 -14.20
CA TRP A 15 -20.90 -3.77 -13.86
C TRP A 15 -21.17 -4.63 -15.11
N ARG A 16 -20.12 -5.28 -15.65
CA ARG A 16 -20.21 -6.53 -16.46
C ARG A 16 -18.86 -7.13 -16.92
N GLY A 17 -17.75 -6.91 -16.19
CA GLY A 17 -16.41 -7.23 -16.72
C GLY A 17 -15.33 -7.68 -15.73
N SER A 18 -15.65 -8.37 -14.63
CA SER A 18 -14.64 -8.63 -13.59
C SER A 18 -13.48 -9.58 -14.00
N GLN A 19 -13.59 -10.34 -15.10
CA GLN A 19 -12.46 -11.05 -15.71
C GLN A 19 -11.76 -10.24 -16.82
N ARG A 20 -12.42 -9.21 -17.38
CA ARG A 20 -11.87 -8.37 -18.45
C ARG A 20 -10.98 -7.23 -17.92
N ASN A 21 -11.07 -6.91 -16.63
CA ASN A 21 -10.40 -5.74 -16.04
C ASN A 21 -8.98 -5.94 -15.49
N ILE A 22 -8.45 -7.17 -15.34
CA ILE A 22 -7.01 -7.34 -15.03
C ILE A 22 -6.15 -6.70 -16.13
N TRP A 23 -6.68 -6.64 -17.34
CA TRP A 23 -6.05 -6.08 -18.54
C TRP A 23 -6.35 -4.58 -18.72
N ALA A 24 -7.06 -3.94 -17.79
CA ALA A 24 -7.46 -2.54 -17.87
C ALA A 24 -6.95 -1.76 -16.63
N ILE A 25 -5.79 -1.10 -16.81
CA ILE A 25 -5.34 0.13 -16.11
C ILE A 25 -5.08 0.04 -14.59
N HIS A 26 -4.94 -1.15 -14.00
CA HIS A 26 -4.53 -1.25 -12.59
C HIS A 26 -3.33 -2.19 -12.41
N GLY A 27 -2.14 -1.59 -12.38
CA GLY A 27 -0.85 -2.28 -12.22
C GLY A 27 0.29 -1.34 -12.63
N ALA A 28 1.51 -1.64 -12.16
CA ALA A 28 2.69 -0.87 -12.53
C ALA A 28 3.09 -1.18 -13.99
N VAL A 29 2.91 -2.42 -14.44
CA VAL A 29 3.28 -2.90 -15.78
C VAL A 29 2.25 -2.50 -16.87
N PRO A 30 2.70 -2.13 -18.10
CA PRO A 30 1.81 -1.77 -19.21
C PRO A 30 0.79 -2.84 -19.61
N LYS A 31 -0.34 -2.38 -20.16
CA LYS A 31 -1.38 -3.24 -20.74
C LYS A 31 -0.82 -4.14 -21.84
N GLY A 32 -1.28 -5.39 -21.87
CA GLY A 32 -0.90 -6.40 -22.88
C GLY A 32 0.30 -7.28 -22.49
N THR A 33 0.98 -6.98 -21.39
CA THR A 33 2.22 -7.67 -21.01
C THR A 33 1.99 -9.10 -20.51
N PHE A 34 0.90 -9.38 -19.76
CA PHE A 34 0.71 -10.72 -19.19
C PHE A 34 0.50 -11.82 -20.24
N GLY A 35 0.06 -11.49 -21.45
CA GLY A 35 -0.09 -12.45 -22.56
C GLY A 35 1.23 -13.07 -23.00
N ARG A 36 2.36 -12.42 -22.70
CA ARG A 36 3.72 -12.95 -22.94
C ARG A 36 4.10 -14.08 -21.99
N TYR A 37 3.45 -14.18 -20.82
CA TYR A 37 3.78 -15.15 -19.77
C TYR A 37 2.77 -16.28 -19.66
N MET A 38 1.49 -15.93 -19.75
CA MET A 38 0.42 -16.90 -19.58
C MET A 38 -0.76 -16.54 -20.46
N ALA A 39 -1.16 -17.50 -21.29
CA ALA A 39 -2.40 -17.39 -22.04
C ALA A 39 -3.57 -17.19 -21.07
N ARG A 40 -4.49 -16.28 -21.41
CA ARG A 40 -5.65 -15.96 -20.57
C ARG A 40 -6.45 -17.20 -20.18
N LYS A 41 -6.66 -18.15 -21.10
CA LYS A 41 -7.38 -19.40 -20.85
C LYS A 41 -6.70 -20.22 -19.75
N ARG A 42 -5.37 -20.36 -19.81
CA ARG A 42 -4.58 -21.06 -18.79
C ARG A 42 -4.70 -20.39 -17.42
N PHE A 43 -4.65 -19.06 -17.38
CA PHE A 43 -4.86 -18.31 -16.14
C PHE A 43 -6.25 -18.55 -15.55
N GLU A 44 -7.29 -18.51 -16.38
CA GLU A 44 -8.66 -18.76 -15.94
C GLU A 44 -8.85 -20.19 -15.41
N GLU A 45 -8.22 -21.18 -16.05
CA GLU A 45 -8.19 -22.58 -15.59
C GLU A 45 -7.48 -22.73 -14.23
N ILE A 46 -6.25 -22.20 -14.08
CA ILE A 46 -5.50 -22.26 -12.82
C ILE A 46 -6.32 -21.63 -11.70
N VAL A 47 -6.84 -20.42 -11.90
CA VAL A 47 -7.61 -19.74 -10.85
C VAL A 47 -8.92 -20.48 -10.54
N ARG A 48 -9.56 -21.15 -11.51
CA ARG A 48 -10.77 -21.94 -11.27
C ARG A 48 -10.51 -23.10 -10.31
N PHE A 49 -9.38 -23.78 -10.49
CA PHE A 49 -8.97 -24.98 -9.75
C PHE A 49 -8.01 -24.70 -8.59
N LEU A 50 -7.73 -23.44 -8.28
CA LEU A 50 -6.90 -23.07 -7.12
C LEU A 50 -7.60 -23.45 -5.80
N HIS A 51 -6.91 -24.24 -4.98
CA HIS A 51 -7.31 -24.68 -3.64
C HIS A 51 -6.09 -24.64 -2.72
N PHE A 52 -6.32 -24.45 -1.42
CA PHE A 52 -5.23 -24.34 -0.42
C PHE A 52 -5.32 -25.40 0.67
N SER A 53 -6.40 -26.18 0.70
CA SER A 53 -6.65 -27.21 1.70
C SER A 53 -7.30 -28.40 1.04
N ASP A 54 -7.03 -29.60 1.56
CA ASP A 54 -7.72 -30.81 1.17
C ASP A 54 -9.17 -30.79 1.68
N ASN A 55 -10.12 -31.16 0.80
CA ASN A 55 -11.54 -31.18 1.15
C ASN A 55 -11.91 -32.36 2.08
N SER A 56 -11.08 -33.41 2.16
CA SER A 56 -11.24 -34.51 3.12
C SER A 56 -10.71 -34.19 4.52
N HIS A 57 -10.07 -33.03 4.73
CA HIS A 57 -9.42 -32.73 6.00
C HIS A 57 -10.45 -32.55 7.14
N ALA A 58 -10.14 -33.08 8.34
CA ALA A 58 -11.04 -33.04 9.50
C ALA A 58 -11.49 -31.62 9.88
N ASP A 59 -10.62 -30.62 9.70
CA ASP A 59 -10.93 -29.21 9.94
C ASP A 59 -12.09 -28.66 9.09
N ALA A 60 -12.44 -29.31 7.97
CA ALA A 60 -13.56 -28.89 7.13
C ALA A 60 -14.90 -28.87 7.88
N VAL A 61 -15.02 -29.72 8.92
CA VAL A 61 -16.19 -29.80 9.80
C VAL A 61 -16.08 -28.82 10.97
N LYS A 62 -14.85 -28.52 11.42
CA LYS A 62 -14.59 -27.78 12.66
C LYS A 62 -14.52 -26.27 12.50
N PHE A 63 -13.88 -25.76 11.44
CA PHE A 63 -13.54 -24.34 11.31
C PHE A 63 -14.09 -23.74 10.03
N LYS A 64 -14.68 -22.54 10.09
CA LYS A 64 -15.17 -21.85 8.88
C LYS A 64 -14.02 -21.37 7.98
N THR A 65 -12.82 -21.23 8.54
CA THR A 65 -11.58 -20.82 7.84
C THR A 65 -10.85 -21.96 7.15
N TRP A 66 -11.30 -23.21 7.26
CA TRP A 66 -10.53 -24.39 6.86
C TRP A 66 -9.92 -24.32 5.46
N LYS A 67 -10.65 -23.77 4.46
CA LYS A 67 -10.17 -23.64 3.06
C LYS A 67 -9.02 -22.66 2.86
N ILE A 68 -8.74 -21.82 3.85
CA ILE A 68 -7.68 -20.80 3.79
C ILE A 68 -6.71 -20.93 4.98
N LYS A 69 -6.93 -21.89 5.88
CA LYS A 69 -6.15 -22.04 7.10
C LYS A 69 -4.65 -22.22 6.81
N PRO A 70 -4.20 -23.07 5.86
CA PRO A 70 -2.77 -23.20 5.57
C PRO A 70 -2.12 -21.87 5.18
N VAL A 71 -2.78 -21.07 4.33
CA VAL A 71 -2.30 -19.74 3.94
C VAL A 71 -2.25 -18.79 5.14
N ALA A 72 -3.30 -18.78 5.97
CA ALA A 72 -3.37 -17.92 7.13
C ALA A 72 -2.28 -18.26 8.16
N ASP A 73 -1.99 -19.55 8.35
CA ASP A 73 -0.95 -20.02 9.27
C ASP A 73 0.44 -19.61 8.73
N THR A 74 0.73 -19.86 7.45
CA THR A 74 2.00 -19.44 6.82
C THR A 74 2.22 -17.94 6.92
N ILE A 75 1.19 -17.13 6.68
CA ILE A 75 1.30 -15.67 6.78
C ILE A 75 1.57 -15.21 8.20
N ASN A 76 0.85 -15.76 9.19
CA ASN A 76 1.07 -15.36 10.57
C ASN A 76 2.42 -15.84 11.12
N ALA A 77 2.93 -16.98 10.65
CA ALA A 77 4.28 -17.43 10.97
C ALA A 77 5.34 -16.49 10.37
N THR A 78 5.26 -16.24 9.07
CA THR A 78 6.23 -15.37 8.36
C THR A 78 6.20 -13.92 8.86
N PHE A 79 5.02 -13.32 9.06
CA PHE A 79 4.91 -11.94 9.55
C PHE A 79 5.54 -11.74 10.93
N LYS A 80 5.52 -12.77 11.78
CA LYS A 80 6.15 -12.70 13.11
C LYS A 80 7.68 -12.74 13.03
N LEU A 81 8.27 -13.42 12.05
CA LEU A 81 9.71 -13.64 11.95
C LEU A 81 10.47 -12.45 11.33
N GLU A 82 9.86 -11.76 10.37
CA GLU A 82 10.55 -10.81 9.48
C GLU A 82 10.82 -9.42 10.07
N MET A 83 10.15 -9.05 11.17
CA MET A 83 10.29 -7.73 11.78
C MET A 83 10.35 -7.84 13.30
N THR A 84 11.35 -7.19 13.90
CA THR A 84 11.39 -7.03 15.37
C THR A 84 10.16 -6.27 15.84
N VAL A 85 9.44 -6.85 16.81
CA VAL A 85 8.24 -6.23 17.37
C VAL A 85 8.58 -4.92 18.07
N GLY A 86 7.92 -3.85 17.65
CA GLY A 86 8.07 -2.51 18.21
C GLY A 86 7.48 -2.34 19.61
N GLN A 87 7.80 -1.22 20.25
CA GLN A 87 7.35 -0.94 21.63
C GLN A 87 5.87 -0.55 21.72
N ARG A 88 5.25 -0.11 20.63
CA ARG A 88 3.84 0.34 20.60
C ARG A 88 3.08 -0.49 19.60
N ILE A 89 2.07 -1.20 20.09
CA ILE A 89 1.36 -2.24 19.35
C ILE A 89 -0.14 -1.91 19.36
N PRO A 90 -0.66 -1.22 18.34
CA PRO A 90 -2.08 -1.07 18.14
C PRO A 90 -2.75 -2.40 17.77
N PHE A 91 -3.91 -2.62 18.37
CA PHE A 91 -4.82 -3.70 18.05
C PHE A 91 -6.15 -3.12 17.56
N ASP A 92 -6.55 -3.47 16.34
CA ASP A 92 -7.81 -3.01 15.72
C ASP A 92 -8.38 -4.03 14.73
N GLU A 93 -9.58 -3.78 14.23
CA GLU A 93 -10.17 -4.50 13.10
C GLU A 93 -9.69 -4.04 11.73
N GLY A 94 -9.26 -5.01 10.93
CA GLY A 94 -9.15 -4.93 9.48
C GLY A 94 -10.35 -5.55 8.77
N MET A 95 -10.62 -5.10 7.54
CA MET A 95 -11.57 -5.75 6.63
C MET A 95 -10.89 -6.24 5.37
N ILE A 96 -11.18 -7.47 4.98
CA ILE A 96 -10.94 -7.99 3.62
C ILE A 96 -12.26 -7.83 2.84
N PRO A 97 -12.38 -6.84 1.93
CA PRO A 97 -13.67 -6.50 1.32
C PRO A 97 -14.28 -7.65 0.51
N MET A 98 -15.50 -8.04 0.86
CA MET A 98 -16.24 -9.08 0.13
C MET A 98 -17.73 -9.01 0.42
N ARG A 99 -18.55 -8.82 -0.63
CA ARG A 99 -20.02 -8.77 -0.49
C ARG A 99 -20.72 -10.09 -0.76
N SER A 100 -20.03 -11.06 -1.36
CA SER A 100 -20.64 -12.33 -1.78
C SER A 100 -21.25 -13.08 -0.59
N LYS A 101 -22.48 -13.58 -0.79
CA LYS A 101 -23.25 -14.37 0.20
C LYS A 101 -22.64 -15.75 0.48
N TYR A 102 -21.73 -16.20 -0.37
CA TYR A 102 -21.03 -17.49 -0.22
C TYR A 102 -19.84 -17.41 0.74
N ASN A 103 -19.62 -16.28 1.40
CA ASN A 103 -18.65 -16.17 2.48
C ASN A 103 -19.33 -16.50 3.82
N PRO A 104 -19.02 -17.66 4.44
CA PRO A 104 -19.61 -18.06 5.72
C PRO A 104 -19.15 -17.19 6.90
N MET A 105 -18.09 -16.40 6.71
CA MET A 105 -17.51 -15.50 7.73
C MET A 105 -17.80 -14.03 7.43
N ARG A 106 -18.76 -13.73 6.55
CA ARG A 106 -19.08 -12.36 6.17
C ARG A 106 -19.58 -11.57 7.38
N GLN A 107 -18.93 -10.46 7.68
CA GLN A 107 -19.29 -9.51 8.72
C GLN A 107 -19.62 -8.14 8.13
N TYR A 108 -20.42 -7.38 8.88
CA TYR A 108 -20.68 -5.97 8.62
C TYR A 108 -20.01 -5.10 9.68
N LEU A 109 -19.04 -4.27 9.27
CA LEU A 109 -18.37 -3.29 10.13
C LEU A 109 -18.86 -1.88 9.76
N ARG A 110 -19.76 -1.34 10.59
CA ARG A 110 -20.28 0.02 10.41
C ARG A 110 -19.15 1.04 10.52
N GLY A 111 -19.06 1.95 9.55
CA GLY A 111 -18.13 3.09 9.59
C GLY A 111 -16.77 2.86 8.92
N LYS A 112 -16.44 1.63 8.51
CA LYS A 112 -15.26 1.36 7.66
C LYS A 112 -15.62 1.60 6.17
N PRO A 113 -14.67 2.04 5.31
CA PRO A 113 -14.95 2.36 3.89
C PRO A 113 -15.56 1.21 3.10
N HIS A 114 -15.10 -0.02 3.38
CA HIS A 114 -15.68 -1.25 2.87
C HIS A 114 -16.33 -2.01 4.04
N PRO A 115 -17.63 -1.81 4.29
CA PRO A 115 -18.22 -2.32 5.52
C PRO A 115 -18.58 -3.82 5.45
N TRP A 116 -18.59 -4.44 4.27
CA TRP A 116 -18.90 -5.86 4.09
C TRP A 116 -17.67 -6.66 3.69
N GLY A 117 -17.37 -7.72 4.41
CA GLY A 117 -16.21 -8.57 4.12
C GLY A 117 -15.90 -9.59 5.20
N THR A 118 -14.68 -10.13 5.15
CA THR A 118 -14.13 -10.93 6.25
C THR A 118 -13.40 -9.99 7.22
N LYS A 119 -13.87 -9.94 8.47
CA LYS A 119 -13.21 -9.20 9.55
C LYS A 119 -11.95 -9.94 9.97
N CYS A 120 -10.86 -9.21 10.16
CA CYS A 120 -9.63 -9.69 10.75
C CYS A 120 -9.29 -8.85 11.98
N PHE A 121 -8.80 -9.47 13.05
CA PHE A 121 -8.10 -8.77 14.12
C PHE A 121 -6.65 -8.56 13.66
N LEU A 122 -6.20 -7.31 13.68
CA LEU A 122 -4.86 -6.94 13.26
C LEU A 122 -4.07 -6.50 14.48
N THR A 123 -2.89 -7.08 14.64
CA THR A 123 -1.88 -6.63 15.59
C THR A 123 -0.74 -6.01 14.79
N CYS A 124 -0.62 -4.69 14.87
CA CYS A 124 0.29 -3.93 14.01
C CYS A 124 1.34 -3.19 14.82
N ASP A 125 2.35 -2.69 14.12
CA ASP A 125 3.29 -1.71 14.61
C ASP A 125 2.68 -0.31 14.53
N ALA A 126 2.79 0.47 15.60
CA ALA A 126 2.25 1.83 15.66
C ALA A 126 2.87 2.76 14.62
N ASP A 127 4.19 2.62 14.40
CA ASP A 127 4.99 3.63 13.70
C ASP A 127 5.09 3.33 12.21
N SER A 128 5.35 2.08 11.86
CA SER A 128 5.52 1.64 10.47
C SER A 128 4.22 1.16 9.83
N GLY A 129 3.22 0.77 10.62
CA GLY A 129 2.04 0.06 10.14
C GLY A 129 2.32 -1.37 9.70
N TYR A 130 3.46 -1.96 10.08
CA TYR A 130 3.74 -3.37 9.82
C TYR A 130 2.72 -4.25 10.54
N CYS A 131 2.19 -5.29 9.88
CA CYS A 131 1.23 -6.20 10.48
C CYS A 131 1.94 -7.44 11.00
N TYR A 132 2.02 -7.62 12.32
CA TYR A 132 2.62 -8.81 12.94
C TYR A 132 1.70 -10.02 12.86
N ARG A 133 0.39 -9.80 12.97
CA ARG A 133 -0.62 -10.87 12.98
C ARG A 133 -1.95 -10.40 12.42
N ALA A 134 -2.55 -11.22 11.57
CA ALA A 134 -3.88 -11.03 11.00
C ALA A 134 -4.76 -12.27 11.25
N GLU A 135 -5.49 -12.25 12.37
CA GLU A 135 -6.39 -13.35 12.73
C GLU A 135 -7.77 -13.17 12.08
N ILE A 136 -8.25 -14.19 11.39
CA ILE A 136 -9.60 -14.18 10.80
C ILE A 136 -10.66 -14.41 11.89
N TYR A 137 -11.59 -13.47 12.01
CA TYR A 137 -12.75 -13.63 12.87
C TYR A 137 -13.81 -14.55 12.23
N GLN A 138 -14.13 -15.66 12.89
CA GLN A 138 -14.99 -16.73 12.36
C GLN A 138 -16.50 -16.57 12.71
N GLY A 139 -16.88 -15.46 13.34
CA GLY A 139 -18.24 -15.31 13.89
C GLY A 139 -18.41 -16.08 15.22
N LYS A 140 -19.66 -16.35 15.61
CA LYS A 140 -19.94 -17.30 16.69
C LYS A 140 -19.44 -18.70 16.27
N LEU A 141 -18.59 -19.29 17.11
CA LEU A 141 -18.31 -20.72 17.12
C LEU A 141 -19.40 -21.42 17.93
N ASN A 142 -19.67 -22.70 17.64
CA ASN A 142 -20.65 -23.52 18.36
C ASN A 142 -20.15 -23.98 19.75
N SER A 143 -19.16 -23.29 20.33
CA SER A 143 -18.71 -23.55 21.69
C SER A 143 -19.55 -22.73 22.67
N ASP A 144 -19.85 -23.30 23.83
CA ASP A 144 -20.64 -22.65 24.91
C ASP A 144 -20.02 -21.33 25.42
N SER A 145 -18.77 -21.06 25.05
CA SER A 145 -17.98 -19.89 25.44
C SER A 145 -17.88 -18.84 24.33
N ALA A 146 -19.02 -18.38 23.79
CA ALA A 146 -19.05 -17.34 22.75
C ALA A 146 -18.28 -16.05 23.10
N ASP A 147 -18.07 -15.77 24.39
CA ASP A 147 -17.31 -14.62 24.92
C ASP A 147 -15.78 -14.73 24.73
N LEU A 148 -15.22 -15.90 24.44
CA LEU A 148 -13.76 -16.08 24.29
C LEU A 148 -13.20 -15.60 22.93
N ASN A 149 -14.07 -15.40 21.93
CA ASN A 149 -13.63 -15.17 20.54
C ASN A 149 -13.61 -13.69 20.11
N GLN A 150 -13.93 -12.75 21.00
CA GLN A 150 -14.04 -11.32 20.68
C GLN A 150 -13.65 -10.42 21.86
N GLY A 151 -13.65 -9.11 21.60
CA GLY A 151 -13.46 -8.10 22.65
C GLY A 151 -12.11 -8.25 23.35
N PRO A 152 -12.04 -8.03 24.67
CA PRO A 152 -10.79 -8.13 25.44
C PRO A 152 -10.00 -9.44 25.23
N ASN A 153 -10.71 -10.57 25.08
CA ASN A 153 -10.07 -11.88 24.92
C ASN A 153 -9.31 -12.01 23.60
N ALA A 154 -9.82 -11.38 22.54
CA ALA A 154 -9.11 -11.32 21.26
C ALA A 154 -7.81 -10.52 21.37
N VAL A 155 -7.80 -9.42 22.14
CA VAL A 155 -6.57 -8.65 22.41
C VAL A 155 -5.54 -9.54 23.10
N ILE A 156 -5.94 -10.16 24.22
CA ILE A 156 -5.10 -11.03 25.03
C ILE A 156 -4.43 -12.10 24.16
N ARG A 157 -5.22 -12.87 23.40
CA ARG A 157 -4.73 -14.00 22.62
C ARG A 157 -3.79 -13.57 21.48
N ASN A 158 -4.08 -12.46 20.79
CA ASN A 158 -3.22 -11.98 19.72
C ASN A 158 -1.92 -11.36 20.25
N VAL A 159 -1.99 -10.62 21.36
CA VAL A 159 -0.81 -10.04 22.02
C VAL A 159 0.11 -11.14 22.55
N GLU A 160 -0.45 -12.19 23.17
CA GLU A 160 0.32 -13.33 23.64
C GLU A 160 1.08 -14.01 22.51
N GLU A 161 0.44 -14.22 21.36
CA GLU A 161 1.11 -14.85 20.24
C GLU A 161 2.21 -13.98 19.62
N VAL A 162 1.95 -12.67 19.47
CA VAL A 162 2.94 -11.74 18.89
C VAL A 162 4.14 -11.56 19.83
N LEU A 163 3.93 -11.60 21.15
CA LEU A 163 4.98 -11.40 22.15
C LEU A 163 5.56 -12.71 22.72
N GLU A 164 5.19 -13.86 22.18
CA GLU A 164 5.74 -15.14 22.60
C GLU A 164 7.25 -15.17 22.38
N GLY A 165 8.00 -15.49 23.45
CA GLY A 165 9.47 -15.49 23.43
C GLY A 165 10.12 -14.09 23.50
N LEU A 166 9.34 -13.01 23.56
CA LEU A 166 9.86 -11.64 23.54
C LEU A 166 9.77 -10.95 24.93
N PRO A 167 10.61 -9.94 25.20
CA PRO A 167 10.52 -9.14 26.42
C PRO A 167 9.14 -8.47 26.56
N ARG A 168 8.51 -8.66 27.72
CA ARG A 168 7.21 -8.06 28.02
C ARG A 168 7.41 -6.68 28.64
N LYS A 169 7.45 -5.65 27.80
CA LYS A 169 7.46 -4.21 28.15
C LYS A 169 6.78 -3.32 27.09
N SER A 170 6.03 -3.91 26.17
CA SER A 170 5.35 -3.19 25.09
C SER A 170 4.07 -2.51 25.58
N LEU A 171 3.67 -1.45 24.89
CA LEU A 171 2.42 -0.72 25.07
C LEU A 171 1.38 -1.19 24.06
N ILE A 172 0.33 -1.83 24.54
CA ILE A 172 -0.82 -2.21 23.72
C ILE A 172 -1.80 -1.05 23.65
N ILE A 173 -2.19 -0.70 22.43
CA ILE A 173 -3.11 0.42 22.16
C ILE A 173 -4.40 -0.15 21.62
N THR A 174 -5.52 0.08 22.31
CA THR A 174 -6.82 -0.47 21.89
C THR A 174 -7.91 0.57 21.83
N ASP A 175 -8.91 0.33 20.99
CA ASP A 175 -10.11 1.16 20.93
C ASP A 175 -11.07 0.90 22.11
N ARG A 176 -12.17 1.66 22.14
CA ARG A 176 -13.22 1.54 23.16
C ARG A 176 -14.02 0.24 23.12
N PHE A 177 -14.04 -0.48 22.01
CA PHE A 177 -14.72 -1.77 21.91
C PHE A 177 -13.95 -2.85 22.68
N TYR A 178 -12.61 -2.79 22.66
CA TYR A 178 -11.76 -3.74 23.35
C TYR A 178 -11.40 -3.35 24.79
N SER A 179 -11.26 -2.06 25.06
CA SER A 179 -10.81 -1.58 26.37
C SER A 179 -11.76 -1.92 27.52
N SER A 180 -11.18 -2.44 28.60
CA SER A 180 -11.84 -2.62 29.90
C SER A 180 -10.83 -2.51 31.05
N VAL A 181 -11.33 -2.30 32.27
CA VAL A 181 -10.52 -2.28 33.48
C VAL A 181 -9.83 -3.63 33.69
N LEU A 182 -10.58 -4.72 33.53
CA LEU A 182 -10.06 -6.09 33.65
C LEU A 182 -8.96 -6.39 32.61
N LEU A 183 -9.16 -6.00 31.34
CA LEU A 183 -8.12 -6.16 30.31
C LEU A 183 -6.81 -5.46 30.72
N SER A 184 -6.92 -4.23 31.23
CA SER A 184 -5.76 -3.43 31.59
C SER A 184 -4.98 -4.08 32.75
N SER A 185 -5.68 -4.59 33.76
CA SER A 185 -5.06 -5.31 34.89
C SER A 185 -4.44 -6.64 34.46
N ILE A 186 -5.12 -7.43 33.61
CA ILE A 186 -4.56 -8.69 33.07
C ILE A 186 -3.27 -8.43 32.28
N LEU A 187 -3.27 -7.42 31.39
CA LEU A 187 -2.07 -7.07 30.63
C LEU A 187 -0.93 -6.63 31.56
N LEU A 188 -1.23 -5.81 32.57
CA LEU A 188 -0.24 -5.36 33.54
C LEU A 188 0.37 -6.51 34.34
N GLN A 189 -0.44 -7.45 34.83
CA GLN A 189 0.04 -8.66 35.51
C GLN A 189 0.92 -9.53 34.61
N ARG A 190 0.71 -9.47 33.30
CA ARG A 190 1.53 -10.13 32.28
C ARG A 190 2.78 -9.34 31.89
N GLY A 191 3.07 -8.21 32.53
CA GLY A 191 4.21 -7.36 32.22
C GLY A 191 4.02 -6.47 30.98
N VAL A 192 2.79 -6.33 30.50
CA VAL A 192 2.46 -5.57 29.28
C VAL A 192 1.66 -4.33 29.66
N TYR A 193 2.04 -3.17 29.12
CA TYR A 193 1.33 -1.93 29.37
C TYR A 193 0.16 -1.76 28.42
N HIS A 194 -0.86 -1.02 28.85
CA HIS A 194 -2.08 -0.80 28.07
C HIS A 194 -2.45 0.68 28.05
N VAL A 195 -2.93 1.18 26.92
CA VAL A 195 -3.68 2.43 26.85
C VAL A 195 -4.82 2.28 25.86
N GLY A 196 -6.01 2.71 26.24
CA GLY A 196 -7.13 2.70 25.32
C GLY A 196 -8.22 3.67 25.72
N THR A 197 -9.01 4.08 24.74
CA THR A 197 -10.26 4.78 25.04
C THR A 197 -11.24 3.79 25.65
N ILE A 198 -12.09 4.19 26.60
CA ILE A 198 -12.99 3.26 27.29
C ILE A 198 -14.43 3.75 27.28
N GLN A 199 -15.39 2.82 27.17
CA GLN A 199 -16.80 3.14 27.40
C GLN A 199 -17.05 3.29 28.90
N THR A 200 -17.67 4.39 29.30
CA THR A 200 -17.86 4.78 30.71
C THR A 200 -18.78 3.88 31.53
N ASN A 201 -19.58 3.05 30.85
CA ASN A 201 -20.44 2.03 31.45
C ASN A 201 -19.75 0.67 31.65
N ARG A 202 -18.46 0.53 31.31
CA ARG A 202 -17.71 -0.70 31.58
C ARG A 202 -17.61 -0.95 33.08
N ARG A 203 -17.80 -2.21 33.48
CA ARG A 203 -17.66 -2.66 34.87
C ARG A 203 -16.27 -2.28 35.41
N GLY A 204 -16.24 -1.75 36.64
CA GLY A 204 -15.03 -1.33 37.32
C GLY A 204 -14.49 0.05 36.94
N TYR A 205 -15.03 0.71 35.91
CA TYR A 205 -14.58 2.06 35.55
C TYR A 205 -15.05 3.10 36.58
N TYR A 206 -14.13 3.93 37.07
CA TYR A 206 -14.43 4.94 38.08
C TYR A 206 -15.23 6.11 37.49
N LYS A 207 -16.45 6.33 37.99
CA LYS A 207 -17.43 7.20 37.33
C LYS A 207 -17.28 8.69 37.65
N ASP A 208 -16.68 9.05 38.79
CA ASP A 208 -16.63 10.45 39.22
C ASP A 208 -15.67 11.30 38.39
N THR A 209 -14.73 10.68 37.67
CA THR A 209 -13.89 11.39 36.69
C THR A 209 -14.66 11.79 35.43
N GLN A 210 -15.88 11.28 35.20
CA GLN A 210 -16.62 11.53 33.97
C GLN A 210 -17.13 12.99 33.90
N TYR A 211 -17.11 13.54 32.69
CA TYR A 211 -17.79 14.80 32.42
C TYR A 211 -19.25 14.52 32.09
N LYS A 212 -20.17 15.19 32.77
CA LYS A 212 -21.62 15.02 32.57
C LYS A 212 -22.09 15.61 31.23
N GLN A 213 -21.39 16.64 30.76
CA GLN A 213 -21.68 17.32 29.50
C GLN A 213 -21.23 16.53 28.26
N ALA A 214 -22.07 16.48 27.23
CA ALA A 214 -21.78 15.77 25.98
C ALA A 214 -20.79 16.51 25.04
N LYS A 215 -20.63 17.82 25.23
CA LYS A 215 -19.72 18.70 24.48
C LYS A 215 -19.02 19.63 25.45
N ARG A 216 -17.84 20.12 25.06
CA ARG A 216 -17.09 21.12 25.83
C ARG A 216 -17.87 22.45 25.90
N PRO A 217 -18.13 23.00 27.10
CA PRO A 217 -18.68 24.35 27.25
C PRO A 217 -17.70 25.40 26.74
N LYS A 218 -18.18 26.51 26.18
CA LYS A 218 -17.31 27.60 25.70
C LYS A 218 -16.42 28.18 26.80
N THR A 219 -16.93 28.20 28.04
CA THR A 219 -16.21 28.66 29.25
C THR A 219 -15.11 27.72 29.72
N MET A 220 -15.07 26.48 29.22
CA MET A 220 -14.06 25.49 29.60
C MET A 220 -12.95 25.46 28.56
N ALA A 221 -11.71 25.67 29.02
CA ALA A 221 -10.53 25.51 28.17
C ALA A 221 -10.48 24.09 27.56
N ARG A 222 -10.01 24.00 26.32
CA ARG A 222 -9.77 22.71 25.67
C ARG A 222 -8.54 22.07 26.32
N GLY A 223 -8.60 20.77 26.59
CA GLY A 223 -7.49 20.02 27.19
C GLY A 223 -7.60 19.80 28.70
N VAL A 224 -8.62 20.37 29.37
CA VAL A 224 -8.88 20.10 30.80
C VAL A 224 -9.10 18.61 31.02
N TYR A 225 -8.56 18.07 32.11
CA TYR A 225 -8.65 16.65 32.43
C TYR A 225 -9.01 16.38 33.89
N ARG A 226 -9.47 15.15 34.15
CA ARG A 226 -9.64 14.55 35.48
C ARG A 226 -8.92 13.20 35.49
N ILE A 227 -8.23 12.91 36.58
CA ILE A 227 -7.46 11.67 36.75
C ILE A 227 -8.00 10.95 37.99
N ALA A 228 -8.11 9.63 37.91
CA ALA A 228 -8.23 8.77 39.08
C ALA A 228 -7.21 7.65 38.98
N GLN A 229 -6.59 7.33 40.11
CA GLN A 229 -5.64 6.25 40.25
C GLN A 229 -6.26 5.16 41.13
N SER A 230 -6.08 3.90 40.75
CA SER A 230 -6.54 2.79 41.59
C SER A 230 -5.74 2.73 42.89
N LYS A 231 -6.43 2.57 44.02
CA LYS A 231 -5.80 2.40 45.34
C LYS A 231 -5.13 1.03 45.49
N THR A 232 -5.68 0.01 44.84
CA THR A 232 -5.20 -1.38 44.93
C THR A 232 -4.17 -1.73 43.86
N GLU A 233 -4.20 -1.05 42.72
CA GLU A 233 -3.26 -1.24 41.60
C GLU A 233 -2.77 0.14 41.12
N PRO A 234 -1.80 0.78 41.80
CA PRO A 234 -1.44 2.19 41.54
C PRO A 234 -1.01 2.49 40.09
N ASN A 235 -0.57 1.48 39.35
CA ASN A 235 -0.21 1.62 37.94
C ASN A 235 -1.43 1.73 37.01
N LEU A 236 -2.65 1.44 37.49
CA LEU A 236 -3.90 1.52 36.75
C LEU A 236 -4.55 2.90 36.94
N ILE A 237 -4.73 3.61 35.84
CA ILE A 237 -5.15 5.02 35.83
C ILE A 237 -6.33 5.20 34.88
N ALA A 238 -7.36 5.91 35.34
CA ALA A 238 -8.48 6.37 34.53
C ALA A 238 -8.35 7.87 34.28
N VAL A 239 -8.52 8.30 33.02
CA VAL A 239 -8.46 9.71 32.64
C VAL A 239 -9.68 10.10 31.83
N SER A 240 -10.30 11.22 32.20
CA SER A 240 -11.24 11.92 31.33
C SER A 240 -10.58 13.18 30.82
N TRP A 241 -10.46 13.33 29.50
CA TRP A 241 -9.84 14.47 28.84
C TRP A 241 -10.88 15.20 27.98
N MET A 242 -10.97 16.53 28.13
CA MET A 242 -11.95 17.36 27.46
C MET A 242 -11.39 17.94 26.15
N ASP A 243 -11.78 17.35 25.02
CA ASP A 243 -11.53 17.92 23.70
C ASP A 243 -12.73 18.77 23.23
N ASN A 244 -13.20 18.62 22.00
CA ASN A 244 -14.52 19.11 21.60
C ASN A 244 -15.65 18.34 22.28
N ARG A 245 -15.38 17.09 22.64
CA ARG A 245 -16.22 16.19 23.43
C ARG A 245 -15.34 15.50 24.48
N PRO A 246 -15.90 15.08 25.62
CA PRO A 246 -15.14 14.30 26.58
C PRO A 246 -14.70 12.98 25.96
N VAL A 247 -13.44 12.62 26.20
CA VAL A 247 -12.86 11.33 25.85
C VAL A 247 -12.35 10.68 27.12
N HIS A 248 -12.68 9.41 27.32
CA HIS A 248 -12.34 8.66 28.52
C HIS A 248 -11.32 7.59 28.17
N PHE A 249 -10.33 7.43 29.03
CA PHE A 249 -9.20 6.54 28.86
C PHE A 249 -9.02 5.64 30.08
N ILE A 250 -8.50 4.45 29.84
CA ILE A 250 -7.90 3.57 30.84
C ILE A 250 -6.47 3.27 30.41
N ALA A 251 -5.53 3.30 31.35
CA ALA A 251 -4.13 3.06 31.05
C ALA A 251 -3.40 2.33 32.20
N THR A 252 -2.37 1.57 31.87
CA THR A 252 -1.42 0.97 32.81
C THR A 252 0.02 1.33 32.46
N GLY A 253 0.83 1.69 33.47
CA GLY A 253 2.26 1.95 33.32
C GLY A 253 2.63 3.09 32.36
N ARG A 254 1.73 4.07 32.20
CA ARG A 254 1.97 5.28 31.37
C ARG A 254 2.06 6.54 32.23
N SER A 255 2.82 7.50 31.72
CA SER A 255 3.04 8.77 32.39
C SER A 255 1.79 9.65 32.36
N THR A 256 1.49 10.26 33.51
CA THR A 256 0.51 11.34 33.68
C THR A 256 1.17 12.71 33.70
N ARG A 257 2.41 12.84 33.22
CA ARG A 257 3.04 14.16 33.05
C ARG A 257 2.27 14.99 32.01
N PRO A 258 2.07 16.29 32.25
CA PRO A 258 1.50 17.20 31.26
C PRO A 258 2.34 17.22 29.97
N THR A 259 1.67 17.35 28.84
CA THR A 259 2.23 17.53 27.50
C THR A 259 1.25 18.37 26.67
N THR A 260 1.60 18.68 25.43
CA THR A 260 0.69 19.26 24.44
C THR A 260 0.36 18.27 23.33
N LEU A 261 -0.80 18.47 22.70
CA LEU A 261 -1.24 17.81 21.49
C LEU A 261 -1.66 18.84 20.45
N SER A 262 -1.08 18.77 19.27
CA SER A 262 -1.49 19.61 18.15
C SER A 262 -2.86 19.16 17.63
N ARG A 263 -3.81 20.09 17.60
CA ARG A 263 -5.20 19.87 17.23
C ARG A 263 -5.67 20.95 16.27
N ARG A 264 -6.46 20.56 15.27
CA ARG A 264 -7.14 21.55 14.43
C ARG A 264 -8.26 22.26 15.19
N ALA A 265 -8.35 23.56 15.00
CA ALA A 265 -9.43 24.44 15.42
C ALA A 265 -9.85 25.28 14.21
N GLY A 266 -10.80 24.76 13.42
CA GLY A 266 -11.10 25.34 12.10
C GLY A 266 -9.93 25.09 11.13
N ALA A 267 -9.40 26.16 10.54
CA ALA A 267 -8.25 26.11 9.65
C ALA A 267 -6.90 26.08 10.39
N GLU A 268 -6.87 26.52 11.64
CA GLU A 268 -5.63 26.64 12.43
C GLU A 268 -5.27 25.35 13.16
N VAL A 269 -3.99 25.17 13.43
CA VAL A 269 -3.48 24.12 14.33
C VAL A 269 -3.10 24.80 15.65
N ILE A 270 -3.75 24.35 16.73
CA ILE A 270 -3.51 24.84 18.09
C ILE A 270 -2.92 23.73 18.95
N ASP A 271 -2.09 24.10 19.91
CA ASP A 271 -1.59 23.16 20.91
C ASP A 271 -2.56 23.10 22.09
N VAL A 272 -2.97 21.87 22.43
CA VAL A 272 -3.95 21.61 23.47
C VAL A 272 -3.27 20.85 24.62
N PRO A 273 -3.40 21.32 25.88
CA PRO A 273 -2.90 20.58 27.03
C PRO A 273 -3.47 19.16 27.09
N ALA A 274 -2.61 18.20 27.39
CA ALA A 274 -2.95 16.79 27.51
C ALA A 274 -2.00 16.09 28.48
N LEU A 275 -2.24 14.81 28.72
CA LEU A 275 -1.33 13.94 29.46
C LEU A 275 -0.55 13.06 28.48
N HIS A 276 0.65 12.65 28.86
CA HIS A 276 1.49 11.79 28.01
C HIS A 276 0.76 10.53 27.52
N LEU A 277 -0.02 9.85 28.36
CA LEU A 277 -0.83 8.70 27.93
C LEU A 277 -1.82 9.01 26.79
N VAL A 278 -2.37 10.23 26.74
CA VAL A 278 -3.28 10.66 25.67
C VAL A 278 -2.49 10.84 24.38
N LYS A 279 -1.26 11.34 24.47
CA LYS A 279 -0.33 11.45 23.36
C LYS A 279 0.11 10.09 22.84
N ASP A 280 0.47 9.16 23.72
CA ASP A 280 0.84 7.81 23.31
C ASP A 280 -0.27 7.09 22.55
N TYR A 281 -1.51 7.22 23.05
CA TYR A 281 -2.69 6.71 22.36
C TYR A 281 -2.84 7.37 20.99
N GLN A 282 -2.77 8.70 20.92
CA GLN A 282 -2.98 9.44 19.69
C GLN A 282 -1.94 9.14 18.62
N ASP A 283 -0.68 9.01 19.03
CA ASP A 283 0.45 8.74 18.15
C ASP A 283 0.42 7.30 17.64
N GLY A 284 -0.08 6.34 18.43
CA GLY A 284 -0.02 4.92 18.05
C GLY A 284 -1.30 4.26 17.53
N VAL A 285 -2.50 4.81 17.79
CA VAL A 285 -3.77 4.18 17.38
C VAL A 285 -3.92 4.00 15.86
N GLY A 286 -3.15 4.76 15.06
CA GLY A 286 -3.24 4.75 13.60
C GLY A 286 -2.56 3.58 12.88
N GLY A 287 -1.72 2.77 13.55
CA GLY A 287 -0.87 1.79 12.86
C GLY A 287 -1.63 0.80 11.97
N ALA A 288 -2.74 0.22 12.46
CA ALA A 288 -3.57 -0.68 11.65
C ALA A 288 -4.29 0.03 10.49
N ASP A 289 -4.69 1.29 10.68
CA ASP A 289 -5.29 2.11 9.64
C ASP A 289 -4.27 2.46 8.54
N ILE A 290 -3.00 2.71 8.90
CA ILE A 290 -1.89 2.93 7.94
C ILE A 290 -1.75 1.68 7.05
N HIS A 291 -1.68 0.50 7.65
CA HIS A 291 -1.60 -0.77 6.92
C HIS A 291 -2.77 -0.92 5.94
N HIS A 292 -4.00 -0.70 6.42
CA HIS A 292 -5.20 -0.82 5.61
C HIS A 292 -5.25 0.18 4.45
N GLN A 293 -4.82 1.42 4.70
CA GLN A 293 -4.75 2.46 3.67
C GLN A 293 -3.77 2.07 2.56
N LEU A 294 -2.55 1.66 2.90
CA LEU A 294 -1.56 1.23 1.91
C LEU A 294 -2.07 0.03 1.09
N ARG A 295 -2.71 -0.93 1.78
CA ARG A 295 -3.22 -2.16 1.17
C ARG A 295 -4.32 -1.93 0.14
N LEU A 296 -5.29 -1.05 0.42
CA LEU A 296 -6.46 -0.85 -0.44
C LEU A 296 -6.32 0.31 -1.44
N GLN A 297 -5.11 0.82 -1.62
CA GLN A 297 -4.78 1.83 -2.64
C GLN A 297 -4.70 1.23 -4.06
N ARG A 298 -4.10 2.00 -4.99
CA ARG A 298 -4.06 1.78 -6.45
C ARG A 298 -3.55 0.40 -6.90
N TYR A 299 -2.79 -0.30 -6.06
CA TYR A 299 -2.12 -1.56 -6.40
C TYR A 299 -2.73 -2.81 -5.73
N SER A 300 -3.89 -2.70 -5.09
CA SER A 300 -4.56 -3.87 -4.49
C SER A 300 -4.95 -4.91 -5.55
N ILE A 301 -4.37 -6.10 -5.45
CA ILE A 301 -4.70 -7.24 -6.31
C ILE A 301 -6.13 -7.69 -6.01
N GLN A 302 -6.54 -7.70 -4.74
CA GLN A 302 -7.92 -8.00 -4.36
C GLN A 302 -8.92 -7.01 -4.95
N GLY A 303 -8.55 -5.72 -5.04
CA GLY A 303 -9.36 -4.68 -5.68
C GLY A 303 -9.59 -4.95 -7.17
N ALA A 304 -8.55 -5.39 -7.86
CA ALA A 304 -8.59 -5.70 -9.30
C ALA A 304 -9.29 -7.04 -9.61
N MET A 305 -9.16 -8.04 -8.73
CA MET A 305 -9.68 -9.40 -8.95
C MET A 305 -10.79 -9.80 -7.97
N LYS A 306 -12.05 -9.59 -8.38
CA LYS A 306 -13.21 -10.04 -7.59
C LYS A 306 -13.59 -11.48 -7.92
N ARG A 307 -13.63 -12.36 -6.92
CA ARG A 307 -14.00 -13.78 -7.06
C ARG A 307 -15.25 -14.13 -6.23
N LYS A 308 -16.02 -15.11 -6.71
CA LYS A 308 -17.22 -15.59 -6.00
C LYS A 308 -16.87 -16.47 -4.80
N LYS A 309 -15.85 -17.31 -4.94
CA LYS A 309 -15.32 -18.20 -3.88
C LYS A 309 -14.64 -17.36 -2.81
N TYR A 310 -15.03 -17.55 -1.54
CA TYR A 310 -14.59 -16.68 -0.45
C TYR A 310 -13.10 -16.79 -0.17
N TYR A 311 -12.56 -18.01 -0.14
CA TYR A 311 -11.17 -18.28 0.19
C TYR A 311 -10.20 -17.70 -0.84
N HIS A 312 -10.59 -17.57 -2.11
CA HIS A 312 -9.81 -16.84 -3.12
C HIS A 312 -9.71 -15.36 -2.79
N THR A 313 -10.81 -14.74 -2.37
CA THR A 313 -10.81 -13.31 -2.02
C THR A 313 -9.99 -13.05 -0.75
N ILE A 314 -10.06 -13.97 0.22
CA ILE A 314 -9.23 -13.91 1.43
C ILE A 314 -7.75 -14.07 1.07
N PHE A 315 -7.40 -15.07 0.26
CA PHE A 315 -6.05 -15.27 -0.26
C PHE A 315 -5.48 -14.00 -0.91
N LEU A 316 -6.22 -13.39 -1.83
CA LEU A 316 -5.75 -12.14 -2.47
C LEU A 316 -5.60 -10.99 -1.47
N GLY A 317 -6.50 -10.91 -0.48
CA GLY A 317 -6.39 -9.90 0.56
C GLY A 317 -5.15 -10.09 1.44
N PHE A 318 -4.76 -11.34 1.67
CA PHE A 318 -3.56 -11.76 2.38
C PHE A 318 -2.28 -11.53 1.59
N VAL A 319 -2.29 -11.81 0.28
CA VAL A 319 -1.18 -11.43 -0.62
C VAL A 319 -0.99 -9.90 -0.60
N ASP A 320 -2.08 -9.13 -0.65
CA ASP A 320 -1.97 -7.66 -0.52
C ASP A 320 -1.35 -7.25 0.83
N MET A 321 -1.68 -7.91 1.94
CA MET A 321 -1.03 -7.65 3.25
C MET A 321 0.46 -7.98 3.22
N ALA A 322 0.84 -9.11 2.62
CA ALA A 322 2.23 -9.53 2.51
C ALA A 322 3.03 -8.51 1.69
N LEU A 323 2.50 -8.05 0.56
CA LEU A 323 3.14 -7.01 -0.26
C LEU A 323 3.35 -5.71 0.51
N ILE A 324 2.41 -5.29 1.36
CA ILE A 324 2.58 -4.09 2.21
C ILE A 324 3.64 -4.32 3.28
N ASN A 325 3.64 -5.46 3.96
CA ASN A 325 4.68 -5.79 4.93
C ASN A 325 6.08 -5.80 4.29
N THR A 326 6.22 -6.43 3.12
CA THR A 326 7.47 -6.43 2.35
C THR A 326 7.87 -5.02 1.92
N TYR A 327 6.92 -4.18 1.48
CA TYR A 327 7.20 -2.78 1.15
C TYR A 327 7.71 -1.98 2.35
N ILE A 328 7.14 -2.20 3.54
CA ILE A 328 7.59 -1.55 4.78
C ILE A 328 9.03 -1.97 5.11
N ILE A 329 9.33 -3.27 5.04
CA ILE A 329 10.70 -3.79 5.24
C ILE A 329 11.65 -3.18 4.20
N TYR A 330 11.27 -3.22 2.92
CA TYR A 330 12.09 -2.70 1.83
C TYR A 330 12.43 -1.22 2.03
N ARG A 331 11.45 -0.38 2.37
CA ARG A 331 11.70 1.05 2.65
C ARG A 331 12.64 1.25 3.83
N ARG A 332 12.50 0.46 4.89
CA ARG A 332 13.37 0.53 6.06
C ARG A 332 14.80 0.16 5.71
N VAL A 333 15.00 -0.93 4.98
CA VAL A 333 16.32 -1.39 4.54
C VAL A 333 16.96 -0.38 3.59
N GLN A 334 16.23 0.13 2.60
CA GLN A 334 16.74 1.16 1.67
C GLN A 334 17.12 2.45 2.39
N GLY A 335 16.30 2.91 3.34
CA GLY A 335 16.63 4.09 4.15
C GLY A 335 17.89 3.91 5.01
N ASN A 336 18.17 2.69 5.47
CA ASN A 336 19.41 2.38 6.20
C ASN A 336 20.63 2.28 5.28
N LEU A 337 20.47 1.74 4.06
CA LEU A 337 21.55 1.58 3.10
C LEU A 337 21.95 2.91 2.43
N ALA A 338 20.99 3.81 2.24
CA ALA A 338 21.22 5.13 1.65
C ALA A 338 20.57 6.25 2.47
N PRO A 339 21.16 6.61 3.63
CA PRO A 339 20.66 7.70 4.45
C PRO A 339 20.63 9.02 3.66
N GLY A 340 19.53 9.78 3.78
CA GLY A 340 19.35 11.07 3.09
C GLY A 340 18.74 10.96 1.69
N ILE A 341 18.72 9.77 1.07
CA ILE A 341 17.98 9.55 -0.17
C ILE A 341 16.51 9.27 0.16
N ALA A 342 15.60 9.87 -0.61
CA ALA A 342 14.17 9.63 -0.44
C ALA A 342 13.87 8.13 -0.62
N PRO A 343 13.12 7.50 0.30
CA PRO A 343 12.83 6.08 0.21
C PRO A 343 11.97 5.79 -1.04
N PRO A 344 12.14 4.62 -1.68
CA PRO A 344 11.39 4.28 -2.88
C PRO A 344 9.88 4.37 -2.66
N THR A 345 9.20 4.84 -3.69
CA THR A 345 7.75 4.93 -3.75
C THR A 345 7.11 3.54 -3.85
N HIS A 346 5.82 3.46 -3.50
CA HIS A 346 5.07 2.21 -3.61
C HIS A 346 4.99 1.73 -5.07
N ALA A 347 4.97 2.66 -6.04
CA ALA A 347 4.96 2.33 -7.46
C ALA A 347 6.25 1.64 -7.90
N GLU A 348 7.41 2.18 -7.51
CA GLU A 348 8.73 1.62 -7.83
C GLU A 348 8.90 0.23 -7.20
N PHE A 349 8.49 0.07 -5.94
CA PHE A 349 8.49 -1.24 -5.28
C PHE A 349 7.60 -2.25 -6.02
N GLN A 350 6.40 -1.87 -6.43
CA GLN A 350 5.49 -2.75 -7.17
C GLN A 350 6.08 -3.16 -8.53
N HIS A 351 6.77 -2.25 -9.22
CA HIS A 351 7.51 -2.59 -10.45
C HIS A 351 8.63 -3.61 -10.19
N LEU A 352 9.41 -3.40 -9.14
CA LEU A 352 10.51 -4.28 -8.75
C LEU A 352 10.00 -5.69 -8.43
N ILE A 353 8.99 -5.80 -7.56
CA ILE A 353 8.42 -7.09 -7.17
C ILE A 353 7.77 -7.81 -8.35
N GLN A 354 7.02 -7.10 -9.20
CA GLN A 354 6.43 -7.71 -10.40
C GLN A 354 7.50 -8.28 -11.33
N THR A 355 8.59 -7.53 -11.54
CA THR A 355 9.73 -7.96 -12.35
C THR A 355 10.42 -9.17 -11.72
N ALA A 356 10.65 -9.16 -10.41
CA ALA A 356 11.23 -10.30 -9.69
C ALA A 356 10.35 -11.55 -9.81
N LEU A 357 9.04 -11.44 -9.59
CA LEU A 357 8.09 -12.55 -9.70
C LEU A 357 8.02 -13.13 -11.12
N PHE A 358 8.17 -12.30 -12.17
CA PHE A 358 8.25 -12.79 -13.55
C PHE A 358 9.55 -13.55 -13.86
N ASN A 359 10.59 -13.36 -13.06
CA ASN A 359 11.88 -14.02 -13.23
C ASN A 359 12.00 -15.35 -12.47
N ILE A 360 11.06 -15.63 -11.56
CA ILE A 360 10.96 -16.91 -10.84
C ILE A 360 10.75 -18.04 -11.84
N GLY A 361 11.44 -19.16 -11.63
CA GLY A 361 11.22 -20.40 -12.37
C GLY A 361 11.52 -21.65 -11.54
N PRO A 362 11.66 -22.82 -12.19
CA PRO A 362 11.62 -24.10 -11.48
C PRO A 362 12.67 -24.26 -10.36
N ALA A 363 13.87 -23.69 -10.54
CA ALA A 363 14.95 -23.77 -9.56
C ALA A 363 14.63 -23.03 -8.25
N ASP A 364 13.84 -21.95 -8.30
CA ASP A 364 13.43 -21.18 -7.12
C ASP A 364 12.42 -21.94 -6.24
N PHE A 365 11.87 -23.05 -6.76
CA PHE A 365 10.97 -23.95 -6.03
C PHE A 365 11.66 -25.25 -5.61
N ALA A 366 12.98 -25.37 -5.81
CA ALA A 366 13.76 -26.50 -5.33
C ALA A 366 14.25 -26.26 -3.90
N GLY A 367 14.31 -27.31 -3.09
CA GLY A 367 14.77 -27.24 -1.70
C GLY A 367 13.62 -27.11 -0.68
N ASP A 368 13.96 -26.67 0.54
CA ASP A 368 12.98 -26.49 1.61
C ASP A 368 12.20 -25.18 1.41
N LEU A 369 10.88 -25.31 1.27
CA LEU A 369 9.93 -24.21 1.11
C LEU A 369 9.19 -23.90 2.41
N SER A 370 9.68 -24.38 3.56
CA SER A 370 9.18 -24.00 4.87
C SER A 370 9.29 -22.48 5.09
N ALA A 371 8.41 -21.93 5.92
CA ALA A 371 8.41 -20.49 6.23
C ALA A 371 9.76 -20.08 6.84
N GLU A 372 10.31 -20.93 7.70
CA GLU A 372 11.58 -20.76 8.38
C GLU A 372 12.75 -20.80 7.38
N ALA A 373 12.76 -21.75 6.43
CA ALA A 373 13.79 -21.80 5.40
C ALA A 373 13.73 -20.58 4.48
N LEU A 374 12.53 -20.18 4.04
CA LEU A 374 12.36 -19.01 3.17
C LEU A 374 12.75 -17.69 3.85
N ALA A 375 12.51 -17.57 5.17
CA ALA A 375 12.91 -16.40 5.96
C ALA A 375 14.43 -16.31 6.18
N ASN A 376 15.09 -17.46 6.36
CA ASN A 376 16.52 -17.52 6.70
C ASN A 376 17.44 -17.70 5.49
N THR A 377 16.92 -18.14 4.34
CA THR A 377 17.71 -18.37 3.13
C THR A 377 17.73 -17.10 2.28
N PRO A 378 18.91 -16.52 2.00
CA PRO A 378 19.01 -15.41 1.06
C PRO A 378 18.45 -15.84 -0.29
N VAL A 379 17.48 -15.09 -0.83
CA VAL A 379 16.96 -15.35 -2.18
C VAL A 379 18.13 -15.27 -3.15
N SER A 380 18.43 -16.40 -3.80
CA SER A 380 19.52 -16.47 -4.77
C SER A 380 19.21 -15.49 -5.90
N ARG A 381 20.17 -14.60 -6.23
CA ARG A 381 20.00 -13.70 -7.37
C ARG A 381 19.97 -14.59 -8.62
N SER A 382 18.82 -14.69 -9.28
CA SER A 382 18.74 -15.32 -10.59
C SER A 382 19.82 -14.72 -11.48
N SER A 383 20.76 -15.55 -11.95
CA SER A 383 21.91 -15.12 -12.76
C SER A 383 21.49 -14.58 -14.13
N ALA A 384 20.24 -14.82 -14.54
CA ALA A 384 19.63 -14.24 -15.72
C ALA A 384 18.29 -13.57 -15.35
N PRO A 385 18.13 -12.25 -15.52
CA PRO A 385 16.79 -11.66 -15.63
C PRO A 385 16.14 -12.23 -16.89
N ARG A 386 15.17 -13.13 -16.72
CA ARG A 386 14.37 -13.68 -17.84
C ARG A 386 13.45 -12.62 -18.46
N TYR A 387 13.17 -11.55 -17.72
CA TYR A 387 12.45 -10.37 -18.15
C TYR A 387 13.26 -9.11 -17.85
N THR A 388 13.74 -8.48 -18.91
CA THR A 388 14.11 -7.07 -18.91
C THR A 388 12.84 -6.28 -19.24
N LEU A 389 12.49 -5.28 -18.42
CA LEU A 389 11.47 -4.32 -18.81
C LEU A 389 11.87 -3.74 -20.18
N PRO A 390 10.93 -3.53 -21.11
CA PRO A 390 11.20 -2.69 -22.27
C PRO A 390 11.82 -1.38 -21.76
N ALA A 391 12.93 -0.95 -22.36
CA ALA A 391 13.65 0.25 -21.94
C ALA A 391 12.64 1.37 -21.62
N GLN A 392 12.71 1.94 -20.42
CA GLN A 392 11.86 3.06 -20.06
C GLN A 392 12.27 4.22 -20.94
N HIS A 393 11.48 4.45 -21.99
CA HIS A 393 11.64 5.59 -22.86
C HIS A 393 10.98 6.80 -22.22
N THR A 394 11.77 7.79 -21.84
CA THR A 394 11.33 9.06 -21.26
C THR A 394 10.54 9.82 -22.30
N THR A 395 9.31 10.20 -21.96
CA THR A 395 8.48 11.05 -22.82
C THR A 395 8.49 12.49 -22.34
N LYS A 396 8.90 13.42 -23.21
CA LYS A 396 8.77 14.87 -22.96
C LYS A 396 7.55 15.44 -23.69
N GLN A 397 6.91 16.43 -23.07
CA GLN A 397 5.74 17.14 -23.63
C GLN A 397 6.18 18.51 -24.17
N MET A 398 5.89 18.80 -25.44
CA MET A 398 6.06 20.14 -26.01
C MET A 398 4.81 21.01 -25.82
N SER A 399 4.99 22.30 -25.54
CA SER A 399 3.92 23.20 -25.07
C SER A 399 3.08 23.85 -26.17
N ARG A 400 3.48 23.82 -27.46
CA ARG A 400 2.82 24.66 -28.48
C ARG A 400 2.57 24.07 -29.87
N ARG A 401 3.17 22.93 -30.25
CA ARG A 401 2.93 22.29 -31.57
C ARG A 401 2.46 20.86 -31.43
N GLN A 402 1.39 20.54 -32.14
CA GLN A 402 0.82 19.20 -32.25
C GLN A 402 1.49 18.48 -33.44
N TYR A 403 2.14 17.35 -33.15
CA TYR A 403 2.78 16.54 -34.19
C TYR A 403 2.03 15.22 -34.35
N GLY A 404 2.16 14.63 -35.53
CA GLY A 404 1.53 13.36 -35.85
C GLY A 404 2.27 12.18 -35.24
N CYS A 405 1.57 11.34 -34.47
CA CYS A 405 2.11 10.07 -34.00
C CYS A 405 2.63 9.22 -35.17
N LYS A 406 3.91 8.80 -35.11
CA LYS A 406 4.59 8.14 -36.24
C LYS A 406 4.01 6.77 -36.57
N VAL A 407 3.78 5.95 -35.55
CA VAL A 407 3.14 4.64 -35.73
C VAL A 407 1.73 4.79 -36.31
N TYR A 408 0.95 5.76 -35.83
CA TYR A 408 -0.40 5.96 -36.37
C TYR A 408 -0.40 6.42 -37.82
N SER A 409 0.51 7.34 -38.15
CA SER A 409 0.66 7.87 -39.51
C SER A 409 0.99 6.77 -40.52
N LEU A 410 1.75 5.76 -40.09
CA LEU A 410 2.09 4.60 -40.90
C LEU A 410 0.95 3.58 -40.98
N LEU A 411 0.32 3.24 -39.85
CA LEU A 411 -0.76 2.25 -39.82
C LEU A 411 -2.05 2.70 -40.52
N ARG A 412 -2.24 4.01 -40.76
CA ARG A 412 -3.43 4.55 -41.44
C ARG A 412 -3.04 5.63 -42.47
N PRO A 413 -2.51 5.24 -43.64
CA PRO A 413 -2.19 6.19 -44.69
C PRO A 413 -3.45 6.91 -45.16
N GLY A 414 -3.38 8.24 -45.33
CA GLY A 414 -4.48 9.06 -45.87
C GLY A 414 -5.47 9.63 -44.83
N LYS A 415 -5.27 9.36 -43.53
CA LYS A 415 -6.01 10.05 -42.44
C LYS A 415 -5.10 11.03 -41.72
N ASN A 416 -5.66 12.16 -41.27
CA ASN A 416 -4.91 13.13 -40.47
C ASN A 416 -4.26 12.42 -39.27
N PRO A 417 -2.94 12.57 -39.06
CA PRO A 417 -2.25 11.96 -37.95
C PRO A 417 -2.93 12.36 -36.64
N TRP A 418 -3.07 11.40 -35.71
CA TRP A 418 -3.48 11.72 -34.36
C TRP A 418 -2.42 12.63 -33.75
N GLU A 419 -2.84 13.86 -33.45
CA GLU A 419 -2.02 14.89 -32.85
C GLU A 419 -1.66 14.51 -31.41
N ASN A 420 -0.36 14.46 -31.12
CA ASN A 420 0.17 14.30 -29.79
C ASN A 420 1.28 15.32 -29.52
N THR A 421 1.43 15.68 -28.26
CA THR A 421 2.47 16.59 -27.77
C THR A 421 3.66 15.84 -27.15
N PHE A 422 3.60 14.49 -27.13
CA PHE A 422 4.58 13.63 -26.48
C PHE A 422 5.52 12.98 -27.50
N TYR A 423 6.83 13.15 -27.29
CA TYR A 423 7.88 12.47 -28.05
C TYR A 423 8.77 11.65 -27.10
N CYS A 424 9.42 10.62 -27.65
CA CYS A 424 10.38 9.78 -26.95
C CYS A 424 11.77 10.43 -27.01
N VAL A 425 12.36 10.75 -25.86
CA VAL A 425 13.64 11.47 -25.75
C VAL A 425 14.76 10.61 -26.32
N GLU A 426 14.88 9.36 -25.89
CA GLU A 426 15.99 8.49 -26.26
C GLU A 426 15.94 8.11 -27.74
N CYS A 427 14.75 7.81 -28.29
CA CYS A 427 14.62 7.56 -29.74
C CYS A 427 14.89 8.81 -30.58
N SER A 428 14.65 10.01 -30.03
CA SER A 428 14.96 11.25 -30.73
C SER A 428 16.47 11.51 -30.69
N GLU A 429 17.12 11.34 -29.54
CA GLU A 429 18.56 11.51 -29.38
C GLU A 429 19.36 10.52 -30.25
N VAL A 430 19.01 9.24 -30.23
CA VAL A 430 19.65 8.21 -31.09
C VAL A 430 19.58 8.58 -32.57
N ARG A 431 18.48 9.20 -33.01
CA ARG A 431 18.31 9.65 -34.40
C ARG A 431 18.89 11.04 -34.70
N MET A 432 19.16 11.85 -33.68
CA MET A 432 19.93 13.09 -33.85
C MET A 432 21.43 12.80 -33.96
N GLN A 433 21.90 11.71 -33.34
CA GLN A 433 23.31 11.29 -33.32
C GLN A 433 23.73 10.42 -34.51
N SER A 434 22.79 9.96 -35.37
CA SER A 434 23.15 9.17 -36.55
C SER A 434 23.87 10.05 -37.59
N VAL A 435 25.17 9.79 -37.76
CA VAL A 435 26.00 10.45 -38.76
C VAL A 435 25.76 9.81 -40.12
N ASP A 436 25.60 10.68 -41.11
CA ASP A 436 25.31 10.47 -42.52
C ASP A 436 25.64 9.08 -43.08
N ASP A 437 24.60 8.38 -43.53
CA ASP A 437 24.72 7.47 -44.66
C ASP A 437 23.43 7.54 -45.49
N ASP A 438 23.61 7.66 -46.80
CA ASP A 438 22.56 7.93 -47.78
C ASP A 438 21.46 6.86 -47.77
N SER A 439 20.33 7.12 -47.10
CA SER A 439 19.00 6.68 -47.53
C SER A 439 17.87 7.15 -46.60
N ALA A 440 16.90 7.88 -47.17
CA ALA A 440 15.47 7.90 -46.78
C ALA A 440 15.04 8.15 -45.31
N ILE A 441 15.92 8.45 -44.36
CA ILE A 441 15.64 8.50 -42.92
C ILE A 441 16.12 9.84 -42.33
N GLY A 442 15.24 10.83 -42.27
CA GLY A 442 15.60 12.18 -41.79
C GLY A 442 15.87 12.28 -40.28
N ARG A 443 16.67 13.28 -39.87
CA ARG A 443 16.86 13.71 -38.47
C ARG A 443 15.56 14.29 -37.90
N GLY A 444 15.23 14.02 -36.64
CA GLY A 444 14.09 14.65 -35.97
C GLY A 444 13.46 13.86 -34.82
N GLU A 445 12.57 14.51 -34.09
CA GLU A 445 11.91 13.96 -32.90
C GLU A 445 10.88 12.87 -33.21
N VAL A 446 10.84 11.85 -32.36
CA VAL A 446 9.98 10.66 -32.51
C VAL A 446 8.73 10.79 -31.63
N TYR A 447 7.66 11.30 -32.23
CA TYR A 447 6.35 11.46 -31.58
C TYR A 447 5.55 10.15 -31.52
N LEU A 448 5.22 9.70 -30.31
CA LEU A 448 4.51 8.43 -30.05
C LEU A 448 3.37 8.64 -29.06
N CYS A 449 2.17 8.14 -29.39
CA CYS A 449 1.02 8.24 -28.50
C CYS A 449 0.79 6.94 -27.71
N GLN A 450 0.14 7.02 -26.55
CA GLN A 450 -0.16 5.83 -25.74
C GLN A 450 -1.48 5.14 -26.13
N LYS A 451 -2.05 5.46 -27.30
CA LYS A 451 -3.28 4.81 -27.76
C LYS A 451 -2.99 3.41 -28.31
N VAL A 452 -3.80 2.46 -27.84
CA VAL A 452 -3.81 1.06 -28.31
C VAL A 452 -4.33 1.00 -29.74
N ARG A 453 -3.60 0.30 -30.62
CA ARG A 453 -3.94 0.12 -32.04
C ARG A 453 -3.72 -1.33 -32.46
N GLN A 454 -4.54 -1.78 -33.41
CA GLN A 454 -4.25 -2.98 -34.19
C GLN A 454 -3.14 -2.65 -35.17
N HIS A 455 -2.12 -3.50 -35.23
CA HIS A 455 -0.93 -3.30 -36.05
C HIS A 455 -0.71 -4.41 -37.09
N ASP A 456 -1.45 -5.51 -36.99
CA ASP A 456 -1.44 -6.61 -37.93
C ASP A 456 -2.85 -6.77 -38.52
N SER A 457 -2.91 -6.85 -39.85
CA SER A 457 -4.13 -6.98 -40.63
C SER A 457 -4.48 -8.44 -40.91
N SER A 458 -3.50 -9.34 -40.77
CA SER A 458 -3.52 -10.75 -41.15
C SER A 458 -3.40 -11.72 -39.97
N GLY A 459 -2.91 -11.27 -38.82
CA GLY A 459 -2.77 -12.08 -37.60
C GLY A 459 -3.96 -12.01 -36.64
N PRO A 460 -4.03 -12.90 -35.61
CA PRO A 460 -5.02 -12.79 -34.55
C PRO A 460 -4.93 -11.41 -33.91
N THR A 461 -6.08 -10.73 -33.71
CA THR A 461 -6.19 -9.31 -33.30
C THR A 461 -5.24 -8.88 -32.18
N ASN A 462 -4.00 -8.54 -32.53
CA ASN A 462 -2.96 -8.12 -31.61
C ASN A 462 -2.96 -6.59 -31.53
N SER A 463 -3.31 -6.07 -30.35
CA SER A 463 -3.40 -4.64 -30.09
C SER A 463 -2.32 -4.19 -29.12
N ALA A 464 -1.52 -3.19 -29.49
CA ALA A 464 -0.45 -2.62 -28.68
C ALA A 464 -0.50 -1.08 -28.73
N THR A 465 0.06 -0.37 -27.75
CA THR A 465 0.15 1.10 -27.84
C THR A 465 1.09 1.52 -28.97
N CYS A 466 0.96 2.73 -29.51
CA CYS A 466 1.92 3.21 -30.53
C CYS A 466 3.35 3.24 -29.99
N SER A 467 3.54 3.53 -28.70
CA SER A 467 4.85 3.42 -28.07
C SER A 467 5.38 1.98 -28.08
N GLN A 468 4.56 0.99 -27.69
CA GLN A 468 4.96 -0.42 -27.71
C GLN A 468 5.23 -0.93 -29.13
N ILE A 469 4.41 -0.53 -30.11
CA ILE A 469 4.63 -0.91 -31.52
C ILE A 469 5.98 -0.35 -32.00
N TRP A 470 6.31 0.89 -31.64
CA TRP A 470 7.57 1.50 -32.03
C TRP A 470 8.80 0.83 -31.37
N HIS A 471 8.77 0.69 -30.04
CA HIS A 471 9.92 0.21 -29.28
C HIS A 471 10.06 -1.33 -29.35
N ASP A 472 8.98 -2.06 -29.10
CA ASP A 472 9.05 -3.52 -28.94
C ASP A 472 8.96 -4.25 -30.27
N LEU A 473 8.09 -3.79 -31.17
CA LEU A 473 7.80 -4.50 -32.43
C LEU A 473 8.69 -4.00 -33.57
N TRP A 474 8.81 -2.68 -33.73
CA TRP A 474 9.61 -2.07 -34.80
C TRP A 474 11.05 -1.78 -34.37
N ARG A 475 11.44 -2.11 -33.12
CA ARG A 475 12.81 -1.93 -32.58
C ARG A 475 13.39 -0.54 -32.88
N GLY A 476 12.68 0.52 -32.48
CA GLY A 476 13.14 1.90 -32.73
C GLY A 476 13.01 2.35 -34.19
N GLY A 477 12.16 1.67 -34.97
CA GLY A 477 11.91 1.96 -36.38
C GLY A 477 12.85 1.27 -37.36
N VAL A 478 13.64 0.28 -36.92
CA VAL A 478 14.48 -0.56 -37.77
C VAL A 478 13.66 -1.64 -38.49
N ASN A 479 12.66 -2.20 -37.80
CA ASN A 479 11.85 -3.32 -38.29
C ASN A 479 10.42 -2.88 -38.67
N ILE A 480 10.31 -1.83 -39.49
CA ILE A 480 9.01 -1.38 -39.99
C ILE A 480 8.55 -2.36 -41.09
N PRO A 481 7.31 -2.89 -41.04
CA PRO A 481 6.82 -3.84 -42.03
C PRO A 481 6.94 -3.33 -43.48
N PRO A 482 7.39 -4.18 -44.43
CA PRO A 482 7.45 -3.82 -45.85
C PRO A 482 6.03 -3.52 -46.37
N GLY A 483 5.87 -2.37 -47.05
CA GLY A 483 4.58 -1.88 -47.54
C GLY A 483 4.02 -0.63 -46.83
N LEU A 484 4.63 -0.22 -45.70
CA LEU A 484 4.34 1.08 -45.06
C LEU A 484 5.29 2.16 -45.61
N LYS A 485 4.79 3.38 -45.86
CA LYS A 485 5.60 4.51 -46.41
C LYS A 485 6.80 4.83 -45.50
N ALA A 486 7.91 5.33 -46.06
CA ALA A 486 9.06 5.78 -45.28
C ALA A 486 8.69 6.91 -44.30
N ILE A 487 9.29 6.89 -43.10
CA ILE A 487 9.02 7.88 -42.06
C ILE A 487 9.66 9.21 -42.44
N ARG A 488 8.82 10.21 -42.76
CA ARG A 488 9.29 11.59 -42.87
C ARG A 488 9.40 12.21 -41.47
N LEU A 489 10.61 12.56 -41.08
CA LEU A 489 10.92 13.35 -39.88
C LEU A 489 11.21 14.79 -40.33
N ARG A 490 10.78 15.79 -39.55
CA ARG A 490 11.19 17.19 -39.76
C ARG A 490 12.30 17.47 -38.76
N ALA A 491 13.43 17.97 -39.24
CA ALA A 491 14.45 18.53 -38.37
C ALA A 491 13.89 19.78 -37.65
N PRO A 492 14.27 20.04 -36.39
CA PRO A 492 14.01 21.33 -35.76
C PRO A 492 14.66 22.44 -36.59
N SER A 493 13.96 23.55 -36.80
CA SER A 493 14.58 24.71 -37.46
C SER A 493 15.62 25.34 -36.54
N ILE A 494 16.77 25.75 -37.10
CA ILE A 494 17.89 26.39 -36.37
C ILE A 494 17.45 27.62 -35.55
N ALA A 495 16.28 28.20 -35.84
CA ALA A 495 15.66 29.27 -35.06
C ALA A 495 15.23 28.88 -33.62
N ASP A 496 15.15 27.58 -33.29
CA ASP A 496 14.70 27.11 -31.96
C ASP A 496 15.85 26.92 -30.94
N ALA A 497 17.11 27.14 -31.35
CA ALA A 497 18.30 26.97 -30.48
C ALA A 497 18.73 28.24 -29.73
N GLN A 498 18.03 29.37 -29.91
CA GLN A 498 18.40 30.66 -29.33
C GLN A 498 17.18 31.37 -28.73
N LEU A 499 16.68 30.88 -27.60
CA LEU A 499 15.94 31.70 -26.64
C LEU A 499 16.42 31.33 -25.23
N PRO A 500 16.90 32.30 -24.42
CA PRO A 500 17.30 32.03 -23.04
C PRO A 500 16.10 31.66 -22.19
N ASP A 501 16.32 30.68 -21.32
CA ASP A 501 15.42 30.26 -20.26
C ASP A 501 15.17 31.43 -19.30
N GLY A 502 13.93 31.89 -19.22
CA GLY A 502 13.51 32.93 -18.29
C GLY A 502 13.42 32.35 -16.89
N GLY A 503 14.50 32.48 -16.12
CA GLY A 503 14.58 32.11 -14.72
C GLY A 503 13.62 32.91 -13.84
N LEU A 504 13.15 32.24 -12.78
CA LEU A 504 12.80 32.89 -11.51
C LEU A 504 13.79 32.39 -10.47
N GLU A 505 14.56 33.34 -9.96
CA GLU A 505 15.59 33.20 -8.93
C GLU A 505 15.02 32.76 -7.57
N GLY A 506 15.91 32.23 -6.73
CA GLY A 506 15.72 32.17 -5.29
C GLY A 506 16.61 31.16 -4.57
N ASP A 507 17.83 31.60 -4.27
CA ASP A 507 18.70 31.23 -3.13
C ASP A 507 19.99 30.45 -3.44
N SER A 508 21.06 31.25 -3.52
CA SER A 508 22.47 30.88 -3.48
C SER A 508 22.97 30.76 -2.04
N CYS A 509 23.55 29.61 -1.69
CA CYS A 509 24.55 29.49 -0.64
C CYS A 509 25.58 28.45 -1.10
N CYS A 510 26.71 28.91 -1.63
CA CYS A 510 27.94 28.12 -1.70
C CYS A 510 29.10 29.01 -1.28
N GLU A 511 29.85 28.50 -0.31
CA GLU A 511 31.13 28.99 0.16
C GLU A 511 32.25 28.77 -0.86
N ASP A 512 33.28 29.59 -0.67
CA ASP A 512 34.72 29.35 -0.85
C ASP A 512 35.36 29.26 -2.25
N GLY A 513 36.41 30.09 -2.40
CA GLY A 513 37.64 29.64 -3.05
C GLY A 513 38.40 30.67 -3.90
N SER A 514 39.07 31.61 -3.23
CA SER A 514 40.47 32.01 -3.53
C SER A 514 40.85 32.61 -4.90
N SER A 515 41.32 33.86 -4.90
CA SER A 515 42.67 34.19 -5.42
C SER A 515 43.12 35.59 -5.03
N VAL A 516 44.45 35.70 -4.96
CA VAL A 516 45.30 36.74 -4.39
C VAL A 516 45.52 37.89 -5.39
N ALA A 517 45.55 39.15 -4.93
CA ALA A 517 46.48 40.18 -5.40
C ALA A 517 46.34 41.52 -4.64
N SER A 518 47.35 41.78 -3.79
CA SER A 518 48.11 43.02 -3.64
C SER A 518 47.44 44.42 -3.58
N SER A 519 47.72 45.07 -2.44
CA SER A 519 48.30 46.42 -2.32
C SER A 519 47.38 47.64 -2.43
N SER A 520 47.21 48.36 -1.32
CA SER A 520 47.91 49.64 -1.03
C SER A 520 47.08 50.56 -0.13
N LYS A 521 47.71 50.98 0.98
CA LYS A 521 47.39 52.06 1.92
C LYS A 521 46.28 51.86 2.93
#